data_AF-A0A2N9MZT3-F1
#
_entry.id   AF-A0A2N9MZT3-F1
#
_cell.length_a   1.000
_cell.length_b   1.000
_cell.length_c   1.000
_cell.angle_alpha   90.00
_cell.angle_beta   90.00
_cell.angle_gamma   90.00
#
_symmetry.space_group_name_H-M   'P 1'
#
loop_
_entity.id
_entity.type
_entity.pdbx_description
1 polymer ?
#
loop_
_entity_poly.entity_id
_entity_poly.type
_entity_poly.pdbx_seq_one_letter_code
_entity_poly.pdbx_strand_id
1 'polypeptide(L)'
;MQFAFATATRILFGEGMVREAAPAARAMGRRALVVTGASRGRASALIAELDAVPFGVAGEPSLASIRLGAAAARPREHPLGRGRGSRGALRGCSGDGRR
;
A
#
# COMPACT_ATOMS: atom_id res chain seq x y z
N MET A 1 11.56 -0.52 31.20
CA MET A 1 11.23 0.01 29.86
C MET A 1 10.76 -1.16 29.01
N GLN A 2 9.65 -1.04 28.27
CA GLN A 2 9.11 -2.11 27.43
C GLN A 2 9.14 -1.69 25.96
N PHE A 3 9.76 -2.51 25.10
CA PHE A 3 9.84 -2.30 23.66
C PHE A 3 9.60 -3.64 22.96
N ALA A 4 8.92 -3.61 21.80
CA ALA A 4 8.66 -4.78 20.97
C ALA A 4 9.07 -4.50 19.52
N PHE A 5 9.70 -5.48 18.89
CA PHE A 5 10.13 -5.42 17.50
C PHE A 5 9.44 -6.54 16.71
N ALA A 6 8.63 -6.17 15.72
CA ALA A 6 8.01 -7.12 14.81
C ALA A 6 8.88 -7.27 13.56
N THR A 7 9.38 -8.48 13.32
CA THR A 7 10.20 -8.81 12.15
C THR A 7 9.36 -9.36 11.00
N ALA A 8 9.96 -9.46 9.81
CA ALA A 8 9.35 -10.17 8.69
C ALA A 8 9.23 -11.67 8.98
N THR A 9 8.13 -12.28 8.55
CA THR A 9 7.88 -13.73 8.71
C THR A 9 8.87 -14.60 7.92
N ARG A 10 9.44 -14.08 6.83
CA ARG A 10 10.41 -14.79 5.98
C ARG A 10 11.40 -13.80 5.36
N ILE A 11 12.69 -14.13 5.41
CA ILE A 11 13.76 -13.33 4.81
C ILE A 11 14.65 -14.27 3.97
N LEU A 12 14.90 -13.89 2.71
CA LEU A 12 15.71 -14.67 1.78
C LEU A 12 17.03 -13.91 1.50
N PHE A 13 18.18 -14.56 1.72
CA PHE A 13 19.50 -14.00 1.46
C PHE A 13 20.32 -14.95 0.60
N GLY A 14 21.13 -14.39 -0.30
CA GLY A 14 21.99 -15.15 -1.22
C GLY A 14 21.93 -14.60 -2.64
N GLU A 15 22.93 -14.94 -3.44
CA GLU A 15 22.95 -14.62 -4.86
C GLU A 15 21.77 -15.29 -5.57
N GLY A 16 21.05 -14.54 -6.42
CA GLY A 16 19.93 -15.08 -7.20
C GLY A 16 18.61 -15.29 -6.44
N MET A 17 18.57 -15.08 -5.11
CA MET A 17 17.36 -15.31 -4.30
C MET A 17 16.16 -14.43 -4.66
N VAL A 18 16.36 -13.35 -5.41
CA VAL A 18 15.28 -12.52 -5.95
C VAL A 18 14.27 -13.34 -6.79
N ARG A 19 14.72 -14.44 -7.41
CA ARG A 19 13.87 -15.34 -8.20
C ARG A 19 12.85 -16.10 -7.35
N GLU A 20 13.19 -16.37 -6.08
CA GLU A 20 12.32 -17.04 -5.11
C GLU A 20 11.30 -16.09 -4.47
N ALA A 21 11.52 -14.78 -4.58
CA ALA A 21 10.65 -13.78 -3.97
C ALA A 21 9.26 -13.73 -4.62
N ALA A 22 9.15 -13.84 -5.95
CA ALA A 22 7.86 -13.81 -6.64
C ALA A 22 6.99 -15.05 -6.33
N PRO A 23 7.51 -16.30 -6.38
CA PRO A 23 6.78 -17.48 -5.91
C PRO A 23 6.35 -17.37 -4.44
N ALA A 24 7.22 -16.92 -3.55
CA ALA A 24 6.89 -16.73 -2.15
C ALA A 24 5.79 -15.67 -1.94
N ALA A 25 5.83 -14.58 -2.69
CA ALA A 25 4.81 -13.53 -2.64
C ALA A 25 3.44 -14.01 -3.14
N ARG A 26 3.41 -14.87 -4.18
CA ARG A 26 2.16 -15.49 -4.69
C ARG A 26 1.46 -16.35 -3.63
N ALA A 27 2.22 -17.01 -2.76
CA ALA A 27 1.65 -17.77 -1.65
C ALA A 27 0.97 -16.88 -0.58
N MET A 28 1.32 -15.59 -0.54
CA MET A 28 0.77 -14.62 0.42
C MET A 28 -0.42 -13.83 -0.14
N GLY A 29 -0.59 -13.77 -1.46
CA GLY A 29 -1.71 -13.07 -2.09
C GLY A 29 -1.54 -12.85 -3.59
N ARG A 30 -2.58 -12.24 -4.20
CA ARG A 30 -2.62 -11.97 -5.65
C ARG A 30 -1.89 -10.70 -6.08
N ARG A 31 -1.84 -9.69 -5.21
CA ARG A 31 -1.29 -8.36 -5.52
C ARG A 31 -0.32 -7.95 -4.43
N ALA A 32 0.86 -7.51 -4.83
CA ALA A 32 1.91 -7.09 -3.89
C ALA A 32 2.15 -5.58 -3.94
N LEU A 33 2.54 -4.99 -2.81
CA LEU A 33 3.14 -3.67 -2.77
C LEU A 33 4.66 -3.84 -2.69
N VAL A 34 5.39 -3.40 -3.70
CA VAL A 34 6.86 -3.44 -3.70
C VAL A 34 7.38 -2.07 -3.27
N VAL A 35 7.88 -2.01 -2.04
CA VAL A 35 8.45 -0.78 -1.47
C VAL A 35 9.93 -0.69 -1.83
N THR A 36 10.35 0.40 -2.47
CA THR A 36 11.74 0.64 -2.85
C THR A 36 12.27 1.92 -2.23
N GLY A 37 13.59 2.00 -2.02
CA GLY A 37 14.28 3.25 -1.75
C GLY A 37 14.35 4.18 -2.98
N ALA A 38 15.32 5.09 -2.98
CA ALA A 38 15.53 6.07 -4.05
C ALA A 38 15.75 5.47 -5.45
N SER A 39 16.31 4.25 -5.54
CA SER A 39 16.55 3.58 -6.83
C SER A 39 15.52 2.48 -7.08
N ARG A 40 14.51 2.79 -7.88
CA ARG A 40 13.48 1.84 -8.34
C ARG A 40 14.06 0.73 -9.24
N GLY A 41 15.16 1.01 -9.94
CA GLY A 41 15.77 0.08 -10.90
C GLY A 41 16.24 -1.24 -10.26
N ARG A 42 16.57 -1.26 -8.97
CA ARG A 42 17.01 -2.49 -8.28
C ARG A 42 15.88 -3.53 -8.14
N ALA A 43 14.64 -3.09 -8.16
CA ALA A 43 13.48 -3.96 -7.99
C ALA A 43 12.76 -4.27 -9.30
N SER A 44 13.26 -3.78 -10.45
CA SER A 44 12.59 -3.91 -11.75
C SER A 44 12.34 -5.37 -12.13
N ALA A 45 13.34 -6.24 -11.93
CA ALA A 45 13.23 -7.68 -12.18
C ALA A 45 12.13 -8.34 -11.33
N LEU A 46 12.00 -7.93 -10.06
CA LEU A 46 10.96 -8.46 -9.17
C LEU A 46 9.56 -7.94 -9.52
N ILE A 47 9.47 -6.66 -9.92
CA ILE A 47 8.21 -6.03 -10.34
C ILE A 47 7.71 -6.64 -11.65
N ALA A 48 8.61 -7.03 -12.56
CA ALA A 48 8.23 -7.66 -13.83
C ALA A 48 7.60 -9.06 -13.63
N GLU A 49 8.03 -9.79 -12.61
CA GLU A 49 7.60 -11.16 -12.32
C GLU A 49 6.33 -11.25 -11.44
N LEU A 50 5.86 -10.12 -10.89
CA LEU A 50 4.81 -10.05 -9.89
C LEU A 50 3.76 -8.99 -10.27
N ASP A 51 2.48 -9.28 -10.02
CA ASP A 51 1.43 -8.25 -10.09
C ASP A 51 1.60 -7.29 -8.90
N ALA A 52 2.46 -6.29 -9.10
CA ALA A 52 3.00 -5.45 -8.04
C ALA A 52 2.77 -3.96 -8.30
N VAL A 53 2.45 -3.23 -7.22
CA VAL A 53 2.42 -1.77 -7.22
C VAL A 53 3.75 -1.26 -6.67
N PRO A 54 4.58 -0.57 -7.48
CA PRO A 54 5.85 -0.03 -7.01
C PRO A 54 5.63 1.27 -6.21
N PHE A 55 6.07 1.27 -4.95
CA PHE A 55 5.98 2.41 -4.04
C PHE A 55 7.37 2.86 -3.60
N GLY A 56 7.80 4.03 -4.07
CA GLY A 56 9.10 4.59 -3.71
C GLY A 56 9.02 5.42 -2.44
N VAL A 57 9.89 5.12 -1.47
CA VAL A 57 10.12 5.93 -0.28
C VAL A 57 11.54 6.48 -0.36
N ALA A 58 11.67 7.79 -0.56
CA ALA A 58 12.96 8.46 -0.56
C ALA A 58 13.33 8.86 0.88
N GLY A 59 14.52 8.48 1.33
CA GLY A 59 15.01 8.81 2.66
C GLY A 59 14.33 7.99 3.77
N GLU A 60 14.16 8.62 4.92
CA GLU A 60 13.61 7.97 6.12
C GLU A 60 12.08 7.84 6.05
N PRO A 61 11.51 6.65 6.30
CA PRO A 61 10.07 6.46 6.25
C PRO A 61 9.36 7.26 7.35
N SER A 62 8.58 8.25 6.95
CA SER A 62 7.70 9.01 7.85
C SER A 62 6.35 8.31 8.05
N LEU A 63 5.60 8.68 9.10
CA LEU A 63 4.23 8.21 9.29
C LEU A 63 3.31 8.50 8.08
N ALA A 64 3.54 9.63 7.40
CA ALA A 64 2.82 9.95 6.17
C ALA A 64 3.13 8.95 5.05
N SER A 65 4.41 8.60 4.88
CA SER A 65 4.84 7.61 3.87
C SER A 65 4.25 6.22 4.14
N ILE A 66 4.17 5.82 5.41
CA ILE A 66 3.58 4.54 5.83
C ILE A 66 2.08 4.52 5.53
N ARG A 67 1.35 5.59 5.85
CA ARG A 67 -0.09 5.70 5.58
C ARG A 67 -0.39 5.66 4.07
N LEU A 68 0.41 6.37 3.27
CA LEU A 68 0.28 6.35 1.81
C LEU A 68 0.57 4.96 1.24
N GLY A 69 1.63 4.29 1.70
CA GLY A 69 1.95 2.92 1.31
C GLY A 69 0.83 1.95 1.68
N ALA A 70 0.31 2.03 2.91
CA ALA A 70 -0.80 1.18 3.35
C ALA A 70 -2.08 1.39 2.52
N ALA A 71 -2.38 2.64 2.14
CA ALA A 71 -3.49 2.94 1.25
C ALA A 71 -3.27 2.40 -0.16
N ALA A 72 -2.04 2.43 -0.67
CA ALA A 72 -1.68 1.89 -1.98
C ALA A 72 -1.72 0.36 -2.05
N ALA A 73 -1.43 -0.33 -0.93
CA ALA A 73 -1.50 -1.79 -0.82
C ALA A 73 -2.93 -2.32 -0.78
N ARG A 74 -3.91 -1.51 -0.35
CA ARG A 74 -5.29 -1.97 -0.28
C ARG A 74 -5.83 -2.23 -1.68
N PRO A 75 -6.53 -3.36 -1.91
CA PRO A 75 -7.30 -3.53 -3.13
C PRO A 75 -8.30 -2.38 -3.21
N ARG A 76 -8.32 -1.64 -4.33
CA ARG A 76 -9.43 -0.73 -4.59
C ARG A 76 -10.64 -1.61 -4.85
N GLU A 77 -11.50 -1.73 -3.86
CA GLU A 77 -12.88 -2.07 -4.10
C GLU A 77 -13.42 -0.98 -5.03
N HIS A 78 -13.56 -1.32 -6.32
CA HIS A 78 -14.37 -0.54 -7.23
C HIS A 78 -15.82 -0.94 -6.99
N PRO A 79 -16.67 -0.12 -6.33
CA PRO A 79 -18.06 -0.12 -6.74
C PRO A 79 -18.07 0.57 -8.10
N LEU A 80 -18.36 -0.20 -9.14
CA LEU A 80 -18.88 0.34 -10.40
C LEU A 80 -20.10 1.21 -10.05
N GLY A 81 -19.90 2.52 -10.06
CA GLY A 81 -20.92 3.52 -9.82
C GLY A 81 -20.52 4.81 -10.50
N ARG A 82 -20.91 4.95 -11.78
CA ARG A 82 -20.87 6.25 -12.47
C ARG A 82 -21.62 7.28 -11.63
N GLY A 83 -21.02 8.45 -11.43
CA GLY A 83 -21.69 9.54 -10.74
C GLY A 83 -20.81 10.78 -10.59
N ARG A 84 -20.40 11.37 -11.72
CA ARG A 84 -19.91 12.74 -11.75
C ARG A 84 -21.08 13.64 -11.34
N GLY A 85 -21.03 14.16 -10.12
CA GLY A 85 -22.05 15.05 -9.56
C GLY A 85 -21.43 16.07 -8.62
N SER A 86 -20.81 17.11 -9.19
CA SER A 86 -20.59 18.36 -8.48
C SER A 86 -21.95 19.02 -8.25
N ARG A 87 -22.53 18.91 -7.06
CA ARG A 87 -23.54 19.84 -6.57
C ARG A 87 -23.30 20.11 -5.09
N GLY A 88 -23.09 21.39 -4.78
CA GLY A 88 -22.86 21.88 -3.45
C GLY A 88 -24.05 21.65 -2.53
N ALA A 89 -23.77 21.70 -1.24
CA ALA A 89 -24.76 21.88 -0.21
C ALA A 89 -24.19 22.86 0.83
N LEU A 90 -24.40 24.15 0.57
CA LEU A 90 -24.83 25.04 1.65
C LEU A 90 -26.16 24.47 2.15
N ARG A 91 -26.24 24.09 3.42
CA ARG A 91 -27.51 24.16 4.14
C ARG A 91 -27.25 24.37 5.63
N GLY A 92 -27.56 25.59 6.07
CA GLY A 92 -27.82 25.90 7.47
C GLY A 92 -29.27 25.59 7.87
N CYS A 93 -29.57 26.01 9.10
CA CYS A 93 -30.84 26.00 9.83
C CYS A 93 -31.23 24.62 10.41
N SER A 94 -31.13 24.41 11.73
CA SER A 94 -31.87 24.98 12.88
C SER A 94 -33.17 24.26 13.19
N GLY A 95 -33.28 23.89 14.47
CA GLY A 95 -34.52 23.59 15.20
C GLY A 95 -35.17 22.27 14.81
N ASP A 96 -35.93 21.59 15.64
CA ASP A 96 -36.35 21.72 17.04
C ASP A 96 -37.15 20.42 17.27
N GLY A 97 -37.24 19.95 18.51
CA GLY A 97 -37.99 18.74 18.81
C GLY A 97 -37.85 18.31 20.25
N ARG A 98 -38.06 19.25 21.18
CA ARG A 98 -38.38 18.90 22.57
C ARG A 98 -39.81 18.36 22.64
N ARG A 99 -39.92 17.33 23.49
CA ARG A 99 -41.11 16.71 24.14
C ARG A 99 -41.66 15.46 23.47
#